data_AF-A0A524QV45-F1
#
_entry.id   AF-A0A524QV45-F1
#
_cell.length_a   1.000
_cell.length_b   1.000
_cell.length_c   1.000
_cell.angle_alpha   90.00
_cell.angle_beta   90.00
_cell.angle_gamma   90.00
#
_symmetry.space_group_name_H-M   'P 1'
#
loop_
_entity.id
_entity.type
_entity.pdbx_description
1 polymer ?
#
loop_
_entity_poly.entity_id
_entity_poly.type
_entity_poly.pdbx_seq_one_letter_code
_entity_poly.pdbx_strand_id
1 'polypeptide(L)'
;EDGGHLRDALEASDPEVILMDIQLPGLDGFELLRTVRSSLKSKVPVVALTAHAMVGDQDRAEAAGFNAYITKPIDVIKFPSQVEEVLNRNPGPGFA
;
A
#
# COMPACT_ATOMS: atom_id res chain seq x y z
N GLU A 1 19.21 -3.29 -2.66
CA GLU A 1 18.95 -2.09 -3.49
C GLU A 1 17.68 -1.47 -2.97
N ASP A 2 17.87 -0.40 -2.23
CA ASP A 2 17.31 -0.28 -0.89
C ASP A 2 16.14 0.69 -0.85
N GLY A 3 15.28 0.57 0.16
CA GLY A 3 14.10 1.43 0.37
C GLY A 3 14.36 2.94 0.50
N GLY A 4 15.60 3.40 0.26
CA GLY A 4 15.97 4.82 0.12
C GLY A 4 15.26 5.50 -1.04
N HIS A 5 15.15 4.86 -2.21
CA HIS A 5 14.44 5.44 -3.37
C HIS A 5 12.96 5.73 -3.09
N LEU A 6 12.31 4.93 -2.24
CA LEU A 6 10.92 5.17 -1.88
C LEU A 6 10.78 6.46 -1.07
N ARG A 7 11.69 6.72 -0.13
CA ARG A 7 11.65 7.96 0.67
C ARG A 7 11.84 9.20 -0.19
N ASP A 8 12.85 9.17 -1.07
CA ASP A 8 13.14 10.27 -1.99
C ASP A 8 11.94 10.54 -2.92
N ALA A 9 11.30 9.47 -3.42
CA ALA A 9 10.11 9.58 -4.26
C ALA A 9 8.90 10.16 -3.49
N LEU A 10 8.70 9.75 -2.23
CA LEU A 10 7.61 10.25 -1.39
C LEU A 10 7.78 11.75 -1.07
N GLU A 11 9.01 12.19 -0.81
CA GLU A 11 9.32 13.60 -0.58
C GLU A 11 9.12 14.46 -1.84
N ALA A 12 9.37 13.89 -3.03
CA ALA A 12 9.27 14.60 -4.29
C ALA A 12 7.85 14.73 -4.86
N SER A 13 6.92 13.83 -4.51
CA SER A 13 5.68 13.64 -5.30
C SER A 13 4.35 13.77 -4.54
N ASP A 14 4.35 13.96 -3.21
CA ASP A 14 3.14 14.11 -2.38
C ASP A 14 1.92 13.28 -2.85
N PRO A 15 2.05 11.94 -2.91
CA PRO A 15 1.09 11.11 -3.61
C PRO A 15 -0.26 11.03 -2.90
N GLU A 16 -1.34 10.97 -3.68
CA GLU A 16 -2.71 10.75 -3.19
C GLU A 16 -3.00 9.28 -2.87
N VAL A 17 -2.23 8.34 -3.45
CA VAL A 17 -2.30 6.90 -3.17
C VAL A 17 -0.95 6.26 -3.45
N ILE A 18 -0.60 5.25 -2.64
CA ILE A 18 0.62 4.45 -2.84
C ILE A 18 0.22 3.03 -3.18
N LEU A 19 0.77 2.49 -4.27
CA LEU A 19 0.69 1.08 -4.60
C LEU A 19 2.00 0.43 -4.21
N MET A 20 1.96 -0.56 -3.33
CA MET A 20 3.16 -1.17 -2.77
C MET A 20 3.13 -2.67 -2.94
N ASP A 21 4.16 -3.20 -3.60
CA ASP A 21 4.38 -4.63 -3.70
C ASP A 21 4.76 -5.22 -2.33
N ILE A 22 4.08 -6.28 -1.91
CA ILE A 22 4.44 -7.00 -0.68
C ILE A 22 5.72 -7.82 -0.91
N GLN A 23 5.84 -8.43 -2.09
CA GLN A 23 6.95 -9.31 -2.43
C GLN A 23 7.97 -8.54 -3.26
N LEU A 24 8.77 -7.69 -2.61
CA LEU A 24 9.88 -7.00 -3.26
C LEU A 24 11.13 -7.89 -3.26
N PRO A 25 11.96 -7.86 -4.33
CA PRO A 25 13.26 -8.53 -4.31
C PRO A 25 14.17 -7.95 -3.21
N GLY A 26 14.48 -8.75 -2.19
CA GLY A 26 15.39 -8.36 -1.11
C GLY A 26 14.80 -7.42 -0.04
N LEU A 27 13.51 -7.10 -0.08
CA LEU A 27 12.83 -6.27 0.91
C LEU A 27 11.40 -6.77 1.16
N ASP A 28 10.91 -6.66 2.39
CA ASP A 28 9.52 -6.99 2.71
C ASP A 28 8.68 -5.70 2.66
N GLY A 29 7.62 -5.69 1.83
CA GLY A 29 6.72 -4.54 1.72
C GLY A 29 6.02 -4.17 3.04
N PHE A 30 5.79 -5.15 3.93
CA PHE A 30 5.26 -4.86 5.27
C PHE A 30 6.26 -4.05 6.11
N GLU A 31 7.54 -4.43 6.10
CA GLU A 31 8.60 -3.72 6.82
C GLU A 31 8.86 -2.33 6.22
N LEU A 32 8.80 -2.23 4.89
CA LEU A 32 8.93 -0.97 4.19
C LEU A 32 7.81 0.00 4.57
N LEU A 33 6.56 -0.47 4.57
CA LEU A 33 5.41 0.33 4.98
C LEU A 33 5.58 0.87 6.40
N ARG A 34 5.95 0.01 7.36
CA ARG A 34 6.23 0.41 8.75
C ARG A 34 7.30 1.50 8.82
N THR A 35 8.34 1.36 8.01
CA THR A 35 9.50 2.26 7.97
C THR A 35 9.18 3.65 7.40
N VAL A 36 8.26 3.73 6.43
CA VAL A 36 7.90 5.00 5.77
C VAL A 36 6.61 5.61 6.31
N ARG A 37 5.79 4.86 7.05
CA ARG A 37 4.46 5.32 7.51
C ARG A 37 4.51 6.64 8.28
N SER A 38 5.53 6.84 9.11
CA SER A 38 5.71 8.08 9.88
C SER A 38 6.09 9.28 9.00
N SER A 39 6.70 9.04 7.85
CA SER A 39 7.05 10.07 6.86
C SER A 39 5.90 10.39 5.91
N LEU A 40 4.94 9.47 5.76
CA LEU A 40 3.73 9.70 4.98
C LEU A 40 2.80 10.66 5.70
N LYS A 41 2.12 11.52 4.94
CA LYS A 41 0.93 12.19 5.48
C LYS A 41 -0.04 11.11 5.95
N SER A 42 -0.55 11.25 7.17
CA SER A 42 -1.43 10.26 7.82
C SER A 42 -2.66 9.86 7.00
N LYS A 43 -2.97 10.64 5.96
CA LYS A 43 -4.11 10.46 5.08
C LYS A 43 -3.80 9.69 3.78
N VAL A 44 -2.54 9.39 3.47
CA VAL A 44 -2.24 8.72 2.19
C VAL A 44 -2.58 7.23 2.30
N PRO A 45 -3.59 6.73 1.55
CA PRO A 45 -3.88 5.32 1.52
C PRO A 45 -2.76 4.52 0.84
N VAL A 46 -2.48 3.34 1.37
CA VAL A 46 -1.49 2.41 0.82
C VAL A 46 -2.19 1.10 0.44
N VAL A 47 -2.11 0.74 -0.83
CA VAL A 47 -2.71 -0.47 -1.40
C VAL A 47 -1.61 -1.51 -1.60
N ALA A 48 -1.80 -2.68 -1.00
CA ALA A 48 -0.89 -3.81 -1.17
C ALA A 48 -1.09 -4.48 -2.54
N LEU A 49 0.00 -4.76 -3.24
CA LEU A 49 0.02 -5.65 -4.40
C LEU A 49 0.64 -6.98 -3.97
N THR A 50 -0.08 -8.09 -4.16
CA THR A 50 0.39 -9.43 -3.74
C THR A 50 0.25 -10.45 -4.85
N ALA A 51 1.19 -11.39 -4.99
CA ALA A 51 1.03 -12.55 -5.89
C ALA A 51 0.11 -13.63 -5.31
N HIS A 52 -0.08 -13.65 -3.98
CA HIS A 52 -0.89 -14.65 -3.29
C HIS A 52 -1.82 -13.96 -2.29
N ALA A 53 -3.12 -14.21 -2.40
CA ALA A 53 -4.07 -13.88 -1.34
C ALA A 53 -4.23 -15.12 -0.44
N MET A 54 -3.24 -15.37 0.43
CA MET A 54 -3.40 -16.43 1.41
C MET A 54 -4.35 -15.98 2.53
N VAL A 55 -5.06 -16.93 3.11
CA VAL A 55 -5.92 -16.69 4.28
C VAL A 55 -5.06 -16.12 5.41
N GLY A 56 -5.39 -14.93 5.90
CA GLY A 56 -4.66 -14.22 6.95
C GLY A 56 -3.67 -13.14 6.46
N ASP A 57 -3.35 -13.08 5.16
CA ASP A 57 -2.54 -11.98 4.61
C ASP A 57 -3.29 -10.66 4.64
N GLN A 58 -4.61 -10.70 4.45
CA GLN A 58 -5.48 -9.54 4.58
C GLN A 58 -5.43 -8.95 5.99
N ASP A 59 -5.60 -9.79 7.02
CA ASP A 59 -5.54 -9.35 8.42
C ASP A 59 -4.15 -8.78 8.78
N ARG A 60 -3.09 -9.41 8.27
CA ARG A 60 -1.71 -8.90 8.42
C ARG A 60 -1.50 -7.56 7.72
N ALA A 61 -2.05 -7.40 6.52
CA ALA A 61 -1.94 -6.16 5.76
C ALA A 61 -2.71 -5.03 6.44
N GLU A 62 -3.92 -5.30 6.90
CA GLU A 62 -4.70 -4.35 7.68
C GLU A 62 -3.96 -3.95 8.97
N ALA A 63 -3.42 -4.91 9.72
CA ALA A 63 -2.64 -4.65 10.93
C ALA A 63 -1.34 -3.86 10.66
N ALA A 64 -0.75 -3.99 9.47
CA ALA A 64 0.40 -3.19 9.04
C ALA A 64 0.01 -1.78 8.52
N GLY A 65 -1.30 -1.52 8.37
CA GLY A 65 -1.86 -0.23 7.96
C GLY A 65 -2.18 -0.13 6.46
N PHE A 66 -2.19 -1.22 5.70
CA PHE A 66 -2.68 -1.20 4.33
C PHE A 66 -4.19 -0.94 4.30
N ASN A 67 -4.65 -0.17 3.33
CA ASN A 67 -6.05 0.23 3.18
C ASN A 67 -6.83 -0.69 2.24
N ALA A 68 -6.13 -1.36 1.33
CA ALA A 68 -6.68 -2.35 0.42
C ALA A 68 -5.58 -3.29 -0.07
N TYR A 69 -5.98 -4.37 -0.73
CA TYR A 69 -5.08 -5.33 -1.36
C TYR A 69 -5.59 -5.70 -2.75
N ILE A 70 -4.67 -5.85 -3.70
CA ILE A 70 -4.93 -6.23 -5.09
C ILE A 70 -4.00 -7.40 -5.43
N THR A 71 -4.59 -8.50 -5.89
CA THR A 71 -3.84 -9.69 -6.30
C THR A 71 -3.28 -9.53 -7.71
N LYS A 72 -2.08 -10.08 -7.93
CA LYS A 72 -1.48 -10.24 -9.25
C LYS A 72 -1.93 -11.57 -9.87
N PRO A 73 -2.08 -11.66 -11.21
CA PRO A 73 -1.96 -10.57 -12.17
C PRO A 73 -3.08 -9.54 -12.00
N ILE A 74 -2.75 -8.26 -12.19
CA ILE A 74 -3.71 -7.17 -12.01
C ILE A 74 -4.76 -7.24 -13.12
N ASP A 75 -6.04 -7.29 -12.72
CA ASP A 75 -7.17 -7.12 -13.62
C ASP A 75 -7.30 -5.64 -14.00
N VAL A 76 -6.85 -5.28 -15.20
CA VAL A 76 -6.84 -3.89 -15.69
C VAL A 76 -8.24 -3.28 -15.84
N ILE A 77 -9.30 -4.09 -15.89
CA ILE A 77 -10.68 -3.61 -15.96
C ILE A 77 -11.15 -3.21 -14.55
N LYS A 78 -10.82 -4.00 -13.53
CA LYS A 78 -11.24 -3.75 -12.14
C LYS A 78 -10.33 -2.77 -11.40
N PHE A 79 -9.05 -2.75 -11.75
CA PHE A 79 -8.02 -1.99 -11.04
C PHE A 79 -8.37 -0.50 -10.84
N PRO A 80 -8.85 0.26 -11.87
CA PRO A 80 -9.23 1.66 -11.67
C PRO A 80 -10.30 1.83 -10.60
N SER A 81 -11.36 1.01 -10.64
CA SER A 81 -12.45 1.08 -9.66
C SER A 81 -12.00 0.76 -8.23
N GLN A 82 -11.05 -0.17 -8.08
CA GLN A 82 -10.48 -0.52 -6.76
C GLN A 82 -9.65 0.63 -6.18
N VAL A 83 -8.88 1.32 -7.03
CA VAL A 83 -8.09 2.49 -6.62
C VAL A 83 -9.00 3.68 -6.31
N GLU A 84 -10.02 3.93 -7.13
CA GLU A 84 -11.02 4.97 -6.90
C GLU A 84 -11.78 4.75 -5.57
N GLU A 85 -12.13 3.51 -5.24
CA GLU A 85 -12.78 3.21 -3.95
C GLU A 85 -11.88 3.61 -2.78
N VAL A 86 -10.59 3.34 -2.88
CA VAL A 86 -9.60 3.70 -1.84
C VAL A 86 -9.39 5.20 -1.75
N LEU A 87 -9.33 5.92 -2.88
CA LEU A 87 -9.19 7.37 -2.93
C LEU A 87 -10.42 8.10 -2.36
N ASN A 88 -11.62 7.57 -2.63
CA ASN A 88 -12.87 8.16 -2.18
C ASN A 88 -13.22 7.83 -0.72
N ARG A 89 -12.61 6.79 -0.15
CA ARG A 89 -12.68 6.54 1.29
C ARG A 89 -11.87 7.63 1.99
N ASN A 90 -12.55 8.54 2.68
CA ASN A 90 -11.90 9.56 3.51
C ASN A 90 -10.89 8.85 4.42
N PRO A 91 -9.58 9.14 4.32
CA PRO A 91 -8.55 8.44 5.06
C PRO A 91 -8.57 8.93 6.51
N GLY A 92 -9.60 8.52 7.23
CA GLY A 92 -9.58 8.50 8.68
C GLY A 92 -8.52 7.51 9.16
N PRO A 93 -8.10 7.62 10.44
CA PRO A 93 -7.32 6.55 11.06
C PRO A 93 -8.07 5.23 10.84
N GLY A 94 -7.33 4.16 10.52
CA GLY A 94 -7.87 2.86 10.11
C GLY A 94 -9.15 2.48 10.86
N PHE A 95 -10.12 1.98 10.09
CA PHE A 95 -11.47 1.55 10.48
C PHE A 95 -11.81 1.78 11.96
N ALA A 96 -12.53 2.87 12.21
CA ALA A 96 -13.48 2.90 13.32
C ALA A 96 -14.77 2.22 12.87
#